data_AF-A0A4R5UFP0-F1
#
_entry.id   AF-A0A4R5UFP0-F1
#
_cell.length_a   1.000
_cell.length_b   1.000
_cell.length_c   1.000
_cell.angle_alpha   90.00
_cell.angle_beta   90.00
_cell.angle_gamma   90.00
#
_symmetry.space_group_name_H-M   'P 1'
#
loop_
_entity.id
_entity.type
_entity.pdbx_description
1 polymer ?
#
loop_
_entity_poly.entity_id
_entity_poly.type
_entity_poly.pdbx_seq_one_letter_code
_entity_poly.pdbx_strand_id
1 'polypeptide(L)'
;MAQAPATSANTSPTDPASTALAGSWRLLSYDVEVKNTGEMFPPMGDRPTGYVMFAPEGRVWFVLTGEGREAGETDQEKARLLETVIAYTGRWRIEGDTWITAVDVAWNPAWVGTEQRRQFKLDGERLQVLTPWRVMPNWADKGETRSIITFERARETR
;
A
#
# COMPACT_ATOMS: atom_id res chain seq x y z
N MET A 1 5.81 36.31 -17.55
CA MET A 1 4.42 36.20 -17.05
C MET A 1 4.31 34.89 -16.30
N ALA A 2 4.19 34.96 -14.98
CA ALA A 2 4.11 33.80 -14.11
C ALA A 2 2.68 33.27 -14.08
N GLN A 3 2.48 31.97 -14.34
CA GLN A 3 1.22 31.30 -14.09
C GLN A 3 1.20 30.86 -12.61
N ALA A 4 0.15 31.28 -11.92
CA ALA A 4 -0.15 30.92 -10.54
C ALA A 4 -0.37 29.40 -10.41
N PRO A 5 -0.04 28.79 -9.25
CA PRO A 5 -0.30 27.38 -9.02
C PRO A 5 -1.82 27.13 -8.97
N ALA A 6 -2.24 26.06 -9.64
CA ALA A 6 -3.60 25.56 -9.62
C ALA A 6 -4.01 25.24 -8.17
N THR A 7 -5.19 25.72 -7.82
CA THR A 7 -5.84 25.65 -6.52
C THR A 7 -5.93 24.21 -6.03
N SER A 8 -5.38 23.96 -4.84
CA SER A 8 -5.57 22.73 -4.07
C SER A 8 -7.06 22.41 -3.99
N ALA A 9 -7.49 21.32 -4.64
CA ALA A 9 -8.83 20.78 -4.43
C ALA A 9 -8.90 20.25 -2.99
N ASN A 10 -9.46 21.06 -2.10
CA ASN A 10 -9.93 20.66 -0.78
C ASN A 10 -10.91 19.49 -0.96
N THR A 11 -10.42 18.26 -0.80
CA THR A 11 -11.31 17.13 -0.55
C THR A 11 -11.74 17.24 0.90
N SER A 12 -13.00 17.63 1.09
CA SER A 12 -13.64 17.70 2.39
C SER A 12 -13.63 16.31 3.07
N PRO A 13 -13.47 16.22 4.39
CA PRO A 13 -13.32 14.96 5.13
C PRO A 13 -14.61 14.12 5.27
N THR A 14 -15.49 14.10 4.25
CA THR A 14 -16.79 13.38 4.35
C THR A 14 -17.20 12.70 3.04
N ASP A 15 -16.27 12.09 2.32
CA ASP A 15 -16.62 11.12 1.27
C ASP A 15 -17.07 9.80 1.92
N PRO A 16 -18.27 9.26 1.62
CA PRO A 16 -18.74 7.97 2.12
C PRO A 16 -17.72 6.83 1.96
N ALA A 17 -16.97 6.80 0.87
CA ALA A 17 -15.92 5.81 0.66
C ALA A 17 -14.74 6.01 1.63
N SER A 18 -14.43 7.27 1.97
CA SER A 18 -13.41 7.60 2.97
C SER A 18 -13.83 7.16 4.36
N THR A 19 -15.11 7.35 4.69
CA THR A 19 -15.70 6.83 5.95
C THR A 19 -15.67 5.30 5.99
N ALA A 20 -15.96 4.63 4.88
CA ALA A 20 -15.97 3.16 4.82
C ALA A 20 -14.57 2.54 4.98
N LEU A 21 -13.54 3.19 4.45
CA LEU A 21 -12.14 2.76 4.58
C LEU A 21 -11.51 3.12 5.94
N ALA A 22 -12.08 4.07 6.70
CA ALA A 22 -11.54 4.48 7.98
C ALA A 22 -11.32 3.28 8.93
N GLY A 23 -10.22 3.33 9.69
CA GLY A 23 -9.82 2.30 10.64
C GLY A 23 -8.68 1.40 10.15
N SER A 24 -8.48 0.31 10.88
CA SER A 24 -7.38 -0.65 10.67
C SER A 24 -7.81 -1.85 9.83
N TRP A 25 -6.92 -2.28 8.96
CA TRP A 25 -7.09 -3.40 8.03
C TRP A 25 -5.89 -4.33 8.13
N ARG A 26 -6.12 -5.60 8.45
CA ARG A 26 -5.09 -6.63 8.56
C ARG A 26 -4.84 -7.29 7.21
N LEU A 27 -3.58 -7.45 6.84
CA LEU A 27 -3.16 -8.13 5.61
C LEU A 27 -3.52 -9.62 5.68
N LEU A 28 -3.99 -10.16 4.54
CA LEU A 28 -4.28 -11.59 4.37
C LEU A 28 -3.46 -12.21 3.25
N SER A 29 -3.40 -11.55 2.10
CA SER A 29 -2.59 -12.01 0.97
C SER A 29 -2.00 -10.82 0.21
N TYR A 30 -0.85 -11.08 -0.42
CA TYR A 30 -0.19 -10.17 -1.33
C TYR A 30 0.30 -10.96 -2.53
N ASP A 31 -0.48 -10.92 -3.60
CA ASP A 31 -0.19 -11.61 -4.84
C ASP A 31 0.26 -10.60 -5.90
N VAL A 32 1.07 -11.05 -6.85
CA VAL A 32 1.55 -10.23 -7.96
C VAL A 32 1.29 -10.93 -9.27
N GLU A 33 0.77 -10.16 -10.22
CA GLU A 33 0.58 -10.53 -11.62
C GLU A 33 1.69 -9.90 -12.47
N VAL A 34 2.39 -10.71 -13.27
CA VAL A 34 3.37 -10.24 -14.26
C VAL A 34 2.65 -9.89 -15.57
N LYS A 35 2.77 -8.65 -16.03
CA LYS A 35 1.97 -8.13 -17.17
C LYS A 35 2.14 -8.92 -18.45
N ASN A 36 3.37 -9.36 -18.75
CA ASN A 36 3.71 -9.97 -20.02
C ASN A 36 3.40 -11.47 -20.09
N THR A 37 3.38 -12.16 -18.94
CA THR A 37 3.23 -13.62 -18.87
C THR A 37 1.91 -14.05 -18.23
N GLY A 38 1.27 -13.17 -17.46
CA GLY A 38 0.15 -13.51 -16.58
C GLY A 38 0.55 -14.39 -15.39
N GLU A 39 1.86 -14.59 -15.16
CA GLU A 39 2.35 -15.36 -14.01
C GLU A 39 1.89 -14.69 -12.71
N MET A 40 1.31 -15.50 -11.83
CA MET A 40 0.90 -15.11 -10.49
C MET A 40 1.87 -15.70 -9.47
N PHE A 41 2.36 -14.89 -8.54
CA PHE A 41 3.21 -15.36 -7.44
C PHE A 41 3.03 -14.53 -6.16
N PRO A 42 3.26 -15.12 -4.97
CA PRO A 42 3.18 -14.41 -3.69
C PRO A 42 4.56 -13.87 -3.25
N PRO A 43 4.98 -12.65 -3.64
CA PRO A 43 6.32 -12.13 -3.30
C PRO A 43 6.59 -11.99 -1.79
N MET A 44 5.52 -11.94 -0.98
CA MET A 44 5.62 -11.78 0.47
C MET A 44 5.37 -13.11 1.23
N GLY A 45 5.38 -14.24 0.52
CA GLY A 45 5.04 -15.56 1.08
C GLY A 45 3.53 -15.80 1.15
N ASP A 46 3.16 -17.00 1.58
CA ASP A 46 1.75 -17.45 1.62
C ASP A 46 1.00 -16.83 2.80
N ARG A 47 1.71 -16.50 3.88
CA ARG A 47 1.15 -15.89 5.10
C ARG A 47 1.91 -14.61 5.48
N PRO A 48 1.81 -13.54 4.67
CA PRO A 48 2.42 -12.27 5.02
C PRO A 48 1.69 -11.64 6.20
N THR A 49 2.35 -10.72 6.90
CA THR A 49 1.78 -10.01 8.05
C THR A 49 1.82 -8.51 7.82
N GLY A 50 0.86 -7.76 8.37
CA GLY A 50 0.89 -6.32 8.23
C GLY A 50 -0.47 -5.68 8.40
N TYR A 51 -0.45 -4.36 8.40
CA TYR A 51 -1.64 -3.54 8.56
C TYR A 51 -1.61 -2.33 7.64
N VAL A 52 -2.82 -1.90 7.29
CA VAL A 52 -3.10 -0.59 6.74
C VAL A 52 -4.05 0.13 7.69
N MET A 53 -3.73 1.35 8.08
CA MET A 53 -4.61 2.18 8.91
C MET A 53 -4.95 3.46 8.17
N PHE A 54 -6.25 3.69 7.95
CA PHE A 54 -6.77 4.97 7.48
C PHE A 54 -7.22 5.78 8.70
N ALA A 55 -6.37 6.71 9.12
CA ALA A 55 -6.60 7.52 10.29
C ALA A 55 -7.62 8.65 10.01
N PRO A 56 -8.49 9.00 10.98
CA PRO A 56 -9.54 10.00 10.79
C PRO A 56 -9.04 11.38 10.36
N GLU A 57 -7.81 11.75 10.72
CA GLU A 57 -7.16 13.00 10.33
C GLU A 57 -6.69 13.04 8.87
N GLY A 58 -7.01 12.02 8.07
CA GLY A 58 -6.75 11.98 6.64
C GLY A 58 -5.33 11.54 6.29
N ARG A 59 -4.73 10.69 7.13
CA ARG A 59 -3.43 10.04 6.88
C ARG A 59 -3.62 8.53 6.78
N VAL A 60 -2.88 7.89 5.89
CA VAL A 60 -2.83 6.43 5.79
C VAL A 60 -1.45 5.93 6.19
N TRP A 61 -1.40 4.79 6.88
CA TRP A 61 -0.17 4.10 7.27
C TRP A 61 -0.19 2.70 6.67
N PHE A 62 0.89 2.32 5.99
CA PHE A 62 1.12 0.97 5.48
C PHE A 62 2.35 0.40 6.18
N VAL A 63 2.23 -0.79 6.75
CA VAL A 63 3.37 -1.61 7.17
C VAL A 63 3.05 -3.06 6.85
N LEU A 64 3.68 -3.61 5.82
CA LEU A 64 3.52 -4.99 5.38
C LEU A 64 4.88 -5.67 5.42
N THR A 65 4.92 -6.92 5.86
CA THR A 65 6.13 -7.73 6.00
C THR A 65 5.92 -9.13 5.46
N GLY A 66 6.94 -9.66 4.79
CA GLY A 66 6.93 -11.04 4.29
C GLY A 66 6.85 -12.07 5.40
N GLU A 67 6.40 -13.27 5.04
CA GLU A 67 6.39 -14.46 5.89
C GLU A 67 7.81 -14.84 6.35
N GLY A 68 7.91 -15.47 7.53
CA GLY A 68 9.14 -16.14 7.98
C GLY A 68 10.31 -15.22 8.32
N ARG A 69 10.05 -13.93 8.60
CA ARG A 69 11.10 -12.99 8.98
C ARG A 69 11.69 -13.32 10.35
N GLU A 70 13.02 -13.36 10.40
CA GLU A 70 13.79 -13.51 11.62
C GLU A 70 14.56 -12.22 11.94
N ALA A 71 14.99 -12.05 13.19
CA ALA A 71 15.83 -10.90 13.55
C ALA A 71 17.20 -11.02 12.88
N GLY A 72 17.66 -9.96 12.24
CA GLY A 72 19.00 -9.91 11.65
C GLY A 72 20.03 -9.40 12.66
N GLU A 73 21.12 -10.14 12.85
CA GLU A 73 22.19 -9.77 13.78
C GLU A 73 23.31 -9.02 13.05
N THR A 74 23.64 -9.49 11.85
CA THR A 74 24.65 -8.92 10.96
C THR A 74 24.08 -7.82 10.06
N ASP A 75 24.96 -6.98 9.49
CA ASP A 75 24.55 -5.94 8.54
C ASP A 75 23.89 -6.53 7.29
N GLN A 76 24.37 -7.70 6.83
CA GLN A 76 23.81 -8.39 5.67
C GLN A 76 22.38 -8.88 5.95
N GLU A 77 22.13 -9.48 7.12
CA GLU A 77 20.79 -9.94 7.50
C GLU A 77 19.82 -8.77 7.67
N LYS A 78 20.27 -7.67 8.29
CA LYS A 78 19.47 -6.44 8.43
C LYS A 78 19.12 -5.84 7.07
N ALA A 79 20.04 -5.88 6.10
CA ALA A 79 19.76 -5.42 4.74
C ALA A 79 18.68 -6.28 4.04
N ARG A 80 18.73 -7.61 4.20
CA ARG A 80 17.69 -8.50 3.64
C ARG A 80 16.30 -8.28 4.24
N LEU A 81 16.23 -7.83 5.49
CA LEU A 81 14.96 -7.44 6.11
C LEU A 81 14.31 -6.23 5.44
N LEU A 82 15.06 -5.37 4.75
CA LEU A 82 14.48 -4.30 3.96
C LEU A 82 13.79 -4.87 2.70
N GLU A 83 14.35 -5.87 2.03
CA GLU A 83 13.77 -6.45 0.80
C GLU A 83 12.37 -7.05 1.00
N THR A 84 12.02 -7.41 2.24
CA THR A 84 10.74 -8.06 2.59
C THR A 84 9.81 -7.16 3.41
N VAL A 85 10.01 -5.84 3.41
CA VAL A 85 9.07 -4.86 4.01
C VAL A 85 8.54 -3.90 2.96
N ILE A 86 7.28 -3.49 3.12
CA ILE A 86 6.69 -2.34 2.44
C ILE A 86 6.13 -1.44 3.53
N ALA A 87 6.76 -0.29 3.76
CA ALA A 87 6.28 0.67 4.75
C ALA A 87 6.27 2.09 4.21
N TYR A 88 5.13 2.77 4.26
CA TYR A 88 5.00 4.16 3.86
C TYR A 88 3.78 4.82 4.49
N THR A 89 3.80 6.14 4.56
CA THR A 89 2.66 6.96 4.99
C THR A 89 2.56 8.22 4.14
N GLY A 90 1.37 8.80 4.16
CA GLY A 90 1.07 10.03 3.48
C GLY A 90 -0.35 10.48 3.73
N ARG A 91 -0.65 11.71 3.30
CA ARG A 91 -2.03 12.17 3.17
C ARG A 91 -2.69 11.38 2.06
N TRP A 92 -3.97 11.09 2.21
CA TRP A 92 -4.71 10.33 1.22
C TRP A 92 -6.02 10.99 0.86
N ARG A 93 -6.53 10.64 -0.32
CA ARG A 93 -7.83 11.05 -0.86
C ARG A 93 -8.41 9.92 -1.70
N ILE A 94 -9.67 10.04 -2.07
CA ILE A 94 -10.35 9.14 -2.99
C ILE A 94 -10.71 9.90 -4.27
N GLU A 95 -10.50 9.23 -5.41
CA GLU A 95 -10.95 9.62 -6.74
C GLU A 95 -11.70 8.42 -7.35
N GLY A 96 -13.03 8.42 -7.28
CA GLY A 96 -13.85 7.31 -7.76
C GLY A 96 -13.63 6.03 -6.95
N ASP A 97 -13.17 4.97 -7.62
CA ASP A 97 -12.83 3.67 -7.02
C ASP A 97 -11.35 3.54 -6.63
N THR A 98 -10.62 4.66 -6.66
CA THR A 98 -9.18 4.69 -6.46
C THR A 98 -8.85 5.56 -5.25
N TRP A 99 -8.17 5.01 -4.26
CA TRP A 99 -7.54 5.84 -3.24
C TRP A 99 -6.11 6.19 -3.65
N ILE A 100 -5.69 7.39 -3.29
CA ILE A 100 -4.39 7.95 -3.69
C ILE A 100 -3.69 8.47 -2.45
N THR A 101 -2.47 8.02 -2.23
CA THR A 101 -1.60 8.49 -1.14
C THR A 101 -0.51 9.38 -1.70
N ALA A 102 -0.44 10.63 -1.25
CA ALA A 102 0.70 11.51 -1.49
C ALA A 102 1.77 11.17 -0.44
N VAL A 103 2.82 10.45 -0.86
CA VAL A 103 3.79 9.85 0.08
C VAL A 103 4.78 10.89 0.57
N ASP A 104 4.87 11.03 1.89
CA ASP A 104 5.84 11.92 2.57
C ASP A 104 6.90 11.16 3.37
N VAL A 105 6.63 9.90 3.76
CA VAL A 105 7.58 9.02 4.44
C VAL A 105 7.47 7.60 3.87
N ALA A 106 8.61 6.99 3.56
CA ALA A 106 8.67 5.61 3.06
C ALA A 106 9.99 4.93 3.42
N TRP A 107 9.96 3.62 3.56
CA TRP A 107 11.15 2.77 3.75
C TRP A 107 12.12 2.87 2.56
N ASN A 108 11.59 3.11 1.35
CA ASN A 108 12.35 3.40 0.17
C ASN A 108 12.18 4.89 -0.19
N PRO A 109 13.24 5.71 -0.07
CA PRO A 109 13.18 7.14 -0.36
C PRO A 109 12.73 7.49 -1.79
N ALA A 110 12.87 6.58 -2.76
CA ALA A 110 12.42 6.81 -4.13
C ALA A 110 10.89 6.99 -4.26
N TRP A 111 10.11 6.63 -3.24
CA TRP A 111 8.67 6.83 -3.22
C TRP A 111 8.26 8.18 -2.61
N VAL A 112 9.15 8.86 -1.88
CA VAL A 112 8.84 10.15 -1.27
C VAL A 112 8.60 11.20 -2.35
N GLY A 113 7.52 11.98 -2.21
CA GLY A 113 7.09 12.96 -3.20
C GLY A 113 6.33 12.36 -4.39
N THR A 114 6.09 11.04 -4.41
CA THR A 114 5.28 10.38 -5.44
C THR A 114 3.84 10.15 -4.97
N GLU A 115 2.95 9.89 -5.94
CA GLU A 115 1.61 9.41 -5.66
C GLU A 115 1.50 7.90 -5.81
N GLN A 116 0.85 7.32 -4.81
CA GLN A 116 0.61 5.91 -4.70
C GLN A 116 -0.89 5.64 -4.89
N ARG A 117 -1.28 5.27 -6.11
CA ARG A 117 -2.66 4.98 -6.49
C ARG A 117 -3.00 3.51 -6.25
N ARG A 118 -4.19 3.23 -5.71
CA ARG A 118 -4.72 1.87 -5.59
C ARG A 118 -6.21 1.87 -5.87
N GLN A 119 -6.62 1.08 -6.85
CA GLN A 119 -8.03 0.73 -7.04
C GLN A 119 -8.45 -0.18 -5.89
N PHE A 120 -9.68 -0.03 -5.43
CA PHE A 120 -10.17 -0.84 -4.33
C PHE A 120 -11.63 -1.25 -4.51
N LYS A 121 -11.95 -2.39 -3.90
CA LYS A 121 -13.32 -2.86 -3.74
C LYS A 121 -13.53 -3.27 -2.29
N LEU A 122 -14.60 -2.74 -1.69
CA LEU A 122 -15.02 -3.09 -0.36
C LEU A 122 -16.20 -4.06 -0.42
N ASP A 123 -16.11 -5.17 0.29
CA ASP A 123 -17.18 -6.15 0.46
C ASP A 123 -17.32 -6.50 1.95
N GLY A 124 -18.18 -5.73 2.63
CA GLY A 124 -18.32 -5.74 4.08
C GLY A 124 -17.00 -5.47 4.79
N GLU A 125 -16.39 -6.54 5.30
CA GLU A 125 -15.17 -6.52 6.09
C GLU A 125 -13.93 -6.94 5.29
N ARG A 126 -14.09 -7.20 3.99
CA ARG A 126 -13.00 -7.51 3.06
C ARG A 126 -12.67 -6.28 2.21
N LEU A 127 -11.39 -6.00 2.09
CA LEU A 127 -10.86 -4.95 1.22
C LEU A 127 -9.92 -5.57 0.19
N GLN A 128 -10.33 -5.52 -1.08
CA GLN A 128 -9.51 -5.92 -2.21
C GLN A 128 -8.86 -4.69 -2.83
N VAL A 129 -7.59 -4.81 -3.20
CA VAL A 129 -6.74 -3.69 -3.61
C VAL A 129 -5.92 -4.06 -4.82
N LEU A 130 -5.95 -3.23 -5.84
CA LEU A 130 -5.18 -3.39 -7.06
C LEU A 130 -4.28 -2.17 -7.28
N THR A 131 -3.00 -2.39 -7.54
CA THR A 131 -2.10 -1.30 -7.95
C THR A 131 -2.26 -0.99 -9.44
N PRO A 132 -1.77 0.15 -9.95
CA PRO A 132 -1.48 0.25 -11.38
C PRO A 132 -0.36 -0.73 -11.77
N TRP A 133 -0.22 -0.97 -13.07
CA TRP A 133 0.96 -1.62 -13.64
C TRP A 133 2.20 -0.77 -13.36
N ARG A 134 3.24 -1.37 -12.78
CA ARG A 134 4.49 -0.70 -12.43
C ARG A 134 5.64 -1.68 -12.25
N VAL A 135 6.86 -1.17 -12.34
CA VAL A 135 8.04 -1.91 -11.86
C VAL A 135 8.16 -1.69 -10.36
N MET A 136 8.18 -2.78 -9.60
CA MET A 136 8.30 -2.75 -8.14
C MET A 136 9.76 -2.88 -7.72
N PRO A 137 10.25 -2.08 -6.76
CA PRO A 137 11.65 -2.16 -6.33
C PRO A 137 12.07 -3.54 -5.82
N ASN A 138 11.20 -4.26 -5.11
CA ASN A 138 11.55 -5.51 -4.41
C ASN A 138 11.60 -6.74 -5.35
N TRP A 139 11.10 -6.62 -6.58
CA TRP A 139 11.09 -7.68 -7.60
C TRP A 139 11.18 -7.07 -9.01
N ALA A 140 12.09 -6.12 -9.18
CA ALA A 140 12.23 -5.34 -10.41
C ALA A 140 12.60 -6.21 -11.63
N ASP A 141 13.24 -7.35 -11.39
CA ASP A 141 13.62 -8.35 -12.39
C ASP A 141 12.40 -8.98 -13.11
N LYS A 142 11.21 -8.92 -12.51
CA LYS A 142 9.95 -9.39 -13.11
C LYS A 142 9.34 -8.43 -14.14
N GLY A 143 9.88 -7.21 -14.27
CA GLY A 143 9.36 -6.20 -15.19
C GLY A 143 8.11 -5.49 -14.66
N GLU A 144 7.18 -5.11 -15.56
CA GLU A 144 5.92 -4.51 -15.17
C GLU A 144 4.99 -5.53 -14.50
N THR A 145 4.54 -5.17 -13.30
CA THR A 145 3.69 -6.02 -12.46
C THR A 145 2.52 -5.23 -11.87
N ARG A 146 1.49 -5.94 -11.42
CA ARG A 146 0.42 -5.40 -10.59
C ARG A 146 0.27 -6.23 -9.33
N SER A 147 0.15 -5.57 -8.18
CA SER A 147 -0.17 -6.24 -6.93
C SER A 147 -1.69 -6.37 -6.76
N ILE A 148 -2.11 -7.52 -6.28
CA ILE A 148 -3.47 -7.84 -5.86
C ILE A 148 -3.39 -8.17 -4.37
N ILE A 149 -3.96 -7.31 -3.55
CA ILE A 149 -3.77 -7.35 -2.09
C ILE A 149 -5.13 -7.49 -1.45
N THR A 150 -5.24 -8.44 -0.52
CA THR A 150 -6.46 -8.66 0.24
C THR A 150 -6.22 -8.33 1.71
N PHE A 151 -7.10 -7.50 2.26
CA PHE A 151 -7.15 -7.20 3.67
C PHE A 151 -8.51 -7.59 4.25
N GLU A 152 -8.55 -7.73 5.58
CA GLU A 152 -9.78 -7.71 6.35
C GLU A 152 -9.77 -6.60 7.37
N ARG A 153 -10.95 -6.11 7.75
CA ARG A 153 -11.08 -5.14 8.83
C ARG A 153 -10.52 -5.76 10.11
N ALA A 154 -9.57 -5.06 10.74
CA ALA A 154 -9.01 -5.51 12.00
C ALA A 154 -10.06 -5.38 13.10
N ARG A 155 -10.40 -6.50 13.73
CA ARG A 155 -11.26 -6.55 14.91
C ARG A 155 -10.37 -6.74 16.12
N GLU A 156 -9.68 -5.67 16.52
CA GLU A 156 -8.97 -5.71 17.79
C GLU A 156 -10.02 -5.68 18.89
N THR A 157 -10.17 -6.80 19.58
CA THR A 157 -10.90 -6.83 20.86
C THR A 157 -9.91 -6.29 21.88
N ARG A 158 -10.22 -5.09 22.38
CA ARG A 158 -9.47 -4.48 23.48
C ARG A 158 -9.60 -5.33 24.74
#